data_AF-A0A2N2BKG6-F1
#
_entry.id   AF-A0A2N2BKG6-F1
#
_cell.length_a   1.000
_cell.length_b   1.000
_cell.length_c   1.000
_cell.angle_alpha   90.00
_cell.angle_beta   90.00
_cell.angle_gamma   90.00
#
_symmetry.space_group_name_H-M   'P 1'
#
loop_
_entity.id
_entity.type
_entity.pdbx_description
1 polymer ?
#
loop_
_entity_poly.entity_id
_entity_poly.type
_entity_poly.pdbx_seq_one_letter_code
_entity_poly.pdbx_strand_id
1 'polypeptide(L)'
;MIKMVEDHMYNNKLFEGPSVRGRMIDNIIATINEKSTKEKAHSERVSYLCGASGETLSLEHEEIKTLKAFGMLHDIGKIAIADTYDAMTSERSYRPAMTNGLAVEELQKNSGTQFDPELISIFLEKVLPKLNHWYVSA
;
A
#
# COMPACT_ATOMS: atom_id res chain seq x y z
N MET A 1 -31.09 18.42 -25.98
CA MET A 1 -31.73 17.37 -25.16
C MET A 1 -30.98 16.04 -25.29
N ILE A 2 -30.72 15.52 -26.50
CA ILE A 2 -30.01 14.24 -26.71
C ILE A 2 -28.55 14.27 -26.21
N LYS A 3 -27.81 15.36 -26.44
CA LYS A 3 -26.39 15.48 -26.01
C LYS A 3 -26.21 15.43 -24.49
N MET A 4 -27.10 16.04 -23.70
CA MET A 4 -27.08 15.95 -22.23
C MET A 4 -27.41 14.55 -21.72
N VAL A 5 -28.23 13.79 -22.45
CA VAL A 5 -28.56 12.40 -22.09
C VAL A 5 -27.38 11.48 -22.45
N GLU A 6 -26.67 11.72 -23.55
CA GLU A 6 -25.42 11.03 -23.89
C GLU A 6 -24.29 11.35 -22.89
N ASP A 7 -24.13 12.61 -22.50
CA ASP A 7 -23.13 13.02 -21.51
C ASP A 7 -23.45 12.45 -20.12
N HIS A 8 -24.74 12.29 -19.78
CA HIS A 8 -25.16 11.60 -18.57
C HIS A 8 -24.97 10.08 -18.68
N MET A 9 -25.09 9.47 -19.86
CA MET A 9 -24.83 8.04 -20.08
C MET A 9 -23.34 7.68 -20.15
N TYR A 10 -22.48 8.57 -20.64
CA TYR A 10 -21.03 8.38 -20.65
C TYR A 10 -20.42 8.53 -19.25
N ASN A 11 -20.93 9.45 -18.43
CA ASN A 11 -20.46 9.63 -17.06
C ASN A 11 -20.98 8.58 -16.07
N ASN A 12 -22.08 7.88 -16.39
CA ASN A 12 -22.72 6.94 -15.45
C ASN A 12 -22.35 5.47 -15.67
N LYS A 13 -21.70 5.10 -16.80
CA LYS A 13 -21.24 3.72 -17.06
C LYS A 13 -19.97 3.31 -16.30
N LEU A 14 -19.33 4.23 -15.58
CA LEU A 14 -18.23 3.92 -14.67
C LEU A 14 -18.70 3.49 -13.28
N PHE A 15 -19.98 3.68 -12.94
CA PHE A 15 -20.48 3.56 -11.57
C PHE A 15 -21.60 2.52 -11.34
N GLU A 16 -22.14 1.89 -12.39
CA GLU A 16 -23.26 0.91 -12.25
C GLU A 16 -22.86 -0.58 -12.31
N GLY A 17 -21.58 -0.90 -12.22
CA GLY A 17 -21.13 -2.27 -11.95
C GLY A 17 -19.72 -2.24 -11.40
N PRO A 18 -19.31 -3.21 -10.56
CA PRO A 18 -17.93 -3.22 -10.09
C PRO A 18 -17.05 -3.26 -11.33
N SER A 19 -16.30 -2.19 -11.58
CA SER A 19 -15.47 -2.11 -12.78
C SER A 19 -14.49 -3.29 -12.76
N VAL A 20 -14.03 -3.75 -13.92
CA VAL A 20 -13.00 -4.83 -13.97
C VAL A 20 -11.81 -4.46 -13.08
N ARG A 21 -11.45 -3.17 -13.04
CA ARG A 21 -10.44 -2.61 -12.14
C ARG A 21 -10.86 -2.70 -10.65
N GLY A 22 -12.10 -2.36 -10.31
CA GLY A 22 -12.64 -2.50 -8.95
C GLY A 22 -12.61 -3.94 -8.45
N ARG A 23 -13.08 -4.89 -9.25
CA ARG A 23 -13.03 -6.33 -8.91
C ARG A 23 -11.59 -6.85 -8.76
N MET A 24 -10.66 -6.37 -9.59
CA MET A 24 -9.25 -6.72 -9.42
C MET A 24 -8.68 -6.20 -8.10
N ILE A 25 -8.99 -4.97 -7.73
CA ILE A 25 -8.58 -4.38 -6.45
C ILE A 25 -9.18 -5.18 -5.29
N ASP A 26 -10.48 -5.49 -5.34
CA ASP A 26 -11.16 -6.26 -4.30
C ASP A 26 -10.54 -7.66 -4.11
N ASN A 27 -10.17 -8.34 -5.20
CA ASN A 27 -9.51 -9.63 -5.14
C ASN A 27 -8.11 -9.55 -4.52
N ILE A 28 -7.31 -8.52 -4.87
CA ILE A 28 -5.99 -8.29 -4.28
C ILE A 28 -6.13 -8.04 -2.77
N ILE A 29 -7.08 -7.20 -2.38
CA ILE A 29 -7.39 -6.92 -0.97
C ILE A 29 -7.80 -8.21 -0.23
N ALA A 30 -8.62 -9.05 -0.86
CA ALA A 30 -9.05 -10.32 -0.28
C ALA A 30 -7.87 -11.27 -0.04
N THR A 31 -6.99 -11.48 -1.04
CA THR A 31 -5.81 -12.35 -0.91
C THR A 31 -4.82 -11.84 0.13
N ILE A 32 -4.60 -10.53 0.22
CA ILE A 32 -3.68 -9.94 1.21
C ILE A 32 -4.21 -10.15 2.63
N ASN A 33 -5.52 -9.97 2.83
CA ASN A 33 -6.17 -10.13 4.14
C ASN A 33 -6.43 -11.60 4.52
N GLU A 34 -6.25 -12.53 3.58
CA GLU A 34 -6.50 -13.96 3.80
C GLU A 34 -5.55 -14.57 4.85
N LYS A 35 -4.41 -13.93 5.10
CA LYS A 35 -3.41 -14.39 6.07
C LYS A 35 -3.87 -14.31 7.53
N SER A 36 -4.88 -13.50 7.87
CA SER A 36 -5.53 -13.51 9.19
C SER A 36 -6.82 -12.68 9.23
N THR A 37 -7.95 -13.29 9.63
CA THR A 37 -9.24 -12.59 9.84
C THR A 37 -9.14 -11.42 10.82
N LYS A 38 -8.17 -11.46 11.76
CA LYS A 38 -7.91 -10.38 12.71
C LYS A 38 -7.28 -9.15 12.05
N GLU A 39 -6.41 -9.35 11.07
CA GLU A 39 -5.75 -8.27 10.32
C GLU A 39 -6.76 -7.56 9.42
N LYS A 40 -7.63 -8.32 8.73
CA LYS A 40 -8.76 -7.75 7.98
C LYS A 40 -9.63 -6.82 8.83
N ALA A 41 -10.05 -7.30 10.00
CA ALA A 41 -10.88 -6.53 10.92
C ALA A 41 -10.14 -5.28 11.45
N HIS A 42 -8.81 -5.34 11.61
CA HIS A 42 -8.02 -4.17 11.96
C HIS A 42 -8.04 -3.12 10.84
N SER A 43 -7.76 -3.52 9.60
CA SER A 43 -7.78 -2.64 8.43
C SER A 43 -9.14 -2.01 8.19
N GLU A 44 -10.24 -2.74 8.39
CA GLU A 44 -11.60 -2.21 8.33
C GLU A 44 -11.87 -1.15 9.43
N ARG A 45 -11.43 -1.41 10.67
CA ARG A 45 -11.55 -0.42 11.77
C ARG A 45 -10.75 0.84 11.49
N VAL A 46 -9.51 0.71 11.01
CA VAL A 46 -8.66 1.85 10.67
C VAL A 46 -9.28 2.65 9.52
N SER A 47 -9.74 1.99 8.45
CA SER A 47 -10.46 2.63 7.35
C SER A 47 -11.69 3.41 7.83
N TYR A 48 -12.48 2.84 8.75
CA TYR A 48 -13.62 3.54 9.34
C TYR A 48 -13.20 4.80 10.12
N LEU A 49 -12.18 4.69 10.98
CA LEU A 49 -11.67 5.83 11.76
C LEU A 49 -11.13 6.95 10.86
N CYS A 50 -10.44 6.59 9.77
CA CYS A 50 -10.01 7.51 8.72
C CYS A 50 -11.20 8.25 8.11
N GLY A 51 -12.29 7.54 7.78
CA GLY A 51 -13.52 8.14 7.27
C GLY A 51 -14.14 9.15 8.24
N ALA A 52 -14.36 8.73 9.49
CA ALA A 52 -14.94 9.57 10.54
C ALA A 52 -14.08 10.82 10.85
N SER A 53 -12.76 10.67 10.79
CA SER A 53 -11.82 11.78 10.96
C SER A 53 -11.93 12.77 9.80
N GLY A 54 -12.00 12.27 8.56
CA GLY A 54 -12.17 13.11 7.36
C GLY A 54 -13.48 13.87 7.36
N GLU A 55 -14.58 13.24 7.79
CA GLU A 55 -15.88 13.90 7.98
C GLU A 55 -15.79 15.04 9.01
N THR A 56 -15.12 14.78 10.15
CA THR A 56 -14.92 15.79 11.21
C THR A 56 -14.09 16.97 10.72
N LEU A 57 -13.12 16.72 9.85
CA LEU A 57 -12.27 17.73 9.23
C LEU A 57 -12.93 18.44 8.03
N SER A 58 -14.19 18.12 7.70
CA SER A 58 -14.92 18.69 6.55
C SER A 58 -14.20 18.48 5.21
N LEU A 59 -13.53 17.33 5.04
CA LEU A 59 -12.91 16.96 3.76
C LEU A 59 -13.96 16.63 2.70
N GLU A 60 -13.60 16.80 1.44
CA GLU A 60 -14.46 16.45 0.32
C GLU A 60 -14.69 14.94 0.22
N HIS A 61 -15.83 14.53 -0.35
CA HIS A 61 -16.23 13.13 -0.39
C HIS A 61 -15.20 12.21 -1.08
N GLU A 62 -14.51 12.72 -2.11
CA GLU A 62 -13.45 11.99 -2.81
C GLU A 62 -12.15 11.89 -1.98
N GLU A 63 -11.85 12.90 -1.17
CA GLU A 63 -10.71 12.86 -0.24
C GLU A 63 -10.97 11.85 0.89
N ILE A 64 -12.20 11.79 1.41
CA ILE A 64 -12.63 10.79 2.40
C ILE A 64 -12.53 9.36 1.84
N LYS A 65 -13.00 9.13 0.60
CA LYS A 65 -12.86 7.82 -0.07
C LYS A 65 -11.39 7.42 -0.19
N THR A 66 -10.55 8.36 -0.59
CA THR A 66 -9.11 8.18 -0.72
C THR A 66 -8.49 7.81 0.63
N LEU A 67 -8.82 8.55 1.68
CA LEU A 67 -8.32 8.33 3.04
C LEU A 67 -8.75 6.96 3.60
N LYS A 68 -10.00 6.54 3.35
CA LYS A 68 -10.52 5.22 3.71
C LYS A 68 -9.78 4.09 2.98
N ALA A 69 -9.45 4.28 1.70
CA ALA A 69 -8.67 3.33 0.93
C ALA A 69 -7.24 3.20 1.48
N PHE A 70 -6.59 4.32 1.85
CA PHE A 70 -5.29 4.30 2.52
C PHE A 70 -5.33 3.52 3.84
N GLY A 71 -6.32 3.76 4.70
CA GLY A 71 -6.48 3.02 5.96
C GLY A 71 -6.63 1.49 5.75
N MET A 72 -7.31 1.09 4.67
CA MET A 72 -7.53 -0.32 4.34
C MET A 72 -6.28 -1.02 3.79
N LEU A 73 -5.39 -0.27 3.14
CA LEU A 73 -4.20 -0.79 2.44
C LEU A 73 -2.89 -0.44 3.14
N HIS A 74 -2.93 0.21 4.30
CA HIS A 74 -1.73 0.82 4.90
C HIS A 74 -0.61 -0.20 5.19
N ASP A 75 -0.95 -1.46 5.50
CA ASP A 75 0.03 -2.52 5.73
C ASP A 75 0.71 -3.01 4.43
N ILE A 76 0.12 -2.78 3.25
CA ILE A 76 0.77 -3.06 1.96
C ILE A 76 2.03 -2.23 1.81
N GLY A 77 2.01 -0.95 2.21
CA GLY A 77 3.18 -0.08 2.17
C GLY A 77 4.33 -0.58 3.06
N LYS A 78 3.99 -1.16 4.22
CA LYS A 78 4.98 -1.76 5.14
C LYS A 78 5.58 -3.04 4.58
N ILE A 79 4.75 -3.90 3.97
CA ILE A 79 5.19 -5.14 3.33
C ILE A 79 6.07 -4.83 2.11
N ALA A 80 5.73 -3.81 1.32
CA ALA A 80 6.45 -3.45 0.11
C ALA A 80 7.92 -3.06 0.39
N ILE A 81 8.20 -2.34 1.48
CA ILE A 81 9.59 -1.97 1.85
C ILE A 81 10.39 -3.23 2.21
N ALA A 82 9.81 -4.11 3.05
CA ALA A 82 10.47 -5.34 3.48
C ALA A 82 10.69 -6.32 2.31
N ASP A 83 9.70 -6.50 1.44
CA ASP A 83 9.77 -7.36 0.25
C ASP A 83 10.78 -6.83 -0.77
N THR A 84 10.82 -5.51 -0.99
CA THR A 84 11.81 -4.88 -1.86
C THR A 84 13.22 -5.05 -1.30
N TYR A 85 13.40 -4.84 0.00
CA TYR A 85 14.69 -5.04 0.66
C TYR A 85 15.17 -6.49 0.50
N ASP A 86 14.33 -7.48 0.84
CA ASP A 86 14.67 -8.89 0.68
C ASP A 86 14.94 -9.27 -0.79
N ALA A 87 14.14 -8.77 -1.74
CA ALA A 87 14.37 -8.98 -3.16
C ALA A 87 15.71 -8.42 -3.66
N MET A 88 16.23 -7.38 -3.00
CA MET A 88 17.54 -6.83 -3.31
C MET A 88 18.68 -7.64 -2.68
N THR A 89 18.54 -8.07 -1.44
CA THR A 89 19.61 -8.71 -0.65
C THR A 89 19.64 -10.23 -0.73
N SER A 90 18.61 -10.86 -1.30
CA SER A 90 18.55 -12.31 -1.49
C SER A 90 19.04 -12.75 -2.87
N GLU A 91 19.76 -13.88 -2.91
CA GLU A 91 20.25 -14.46 -4.17
C GLU A 91 19.08 -15.01 -4.99
N ARG A 92 19.06 -14.71 -6.30
CA ARG A 92 18.02 -15.19 -7.21
C ARG A 92 18.65 -15.88 -8.41
N SER A 93 17.94 -16.83 -9.01
CA SER A 93 18.44 -17.65 -10.14
C SER A 93 18.98 -16.84 -11.32
N TYR A 94 18.56 -15.59 -11.47
CA TYR A 94 18.92 -14.70 -12.57
C TYR A 94 19.73 -13.46 -12.13
N ARG A 95 20.01 -13.28 -10.83
CA ARG A 95 20.72 -12.10 -10.32
C ARG A 95 21.36 -12.39 -8.95
N PRO A 96 22.65 -12.04 -8.76
CA PRO A 96 23.29 -12.12 -7.45
C PRO A 96 22.71 -11.10 -6.47
N ALA A 97 22.76 -11.42 -5.17
CA ALA A 97 22.34 -10.52 -4.10
C ALA A 97 23.13 -9.21 -4.12
N MET A 98 22.44 -8.08 -3.85
CA MET A 98 23.10 -6.82 -3.55
C MET A 98 23.59 -6.79 -2.10
N THR A 99 24.59 -5.93 -1.86
CA THR A 99 25.01 -5.64 -0.48
C THR A 99 23.95 -4.82 0.24
N ASN A 100 23.92 -4.95 1.57
CA ASN A 100 23.02 -4.16 2.42
C ASN A 100 23.17 -2.65 2.17
N GLY A 101 24.39 -2.15 1.94
CA GLY A 101 24.64 -0.74 1.65
C GLY A 101 23.95 -0.27 0.36
N LEU A 102 24.06 -1.04 -0.72
CA LEU A 102 23.42 -0.70 -1.99
C LEU A 102 21.90 -0.79 -1.91
N ALA A 103 21.37 -1.78 -1.18
CA ALA A 103 19.94 -1.90 -0.92
C ALA A 103 19.40 -0.69 -0.14
N VAL A 104 20.15 -0.19 0.84
CA VAL A 104 19.78 1.03 1.59
C VAL A 104 19.81 2.27 0.70
N GLU A 105 20.83 2.44 -0.13
CA GLU A 105 20.90 3.56 -1.08
C GLU A 105 19.71 3.57 -2.05
N GLU A 106 19.31 2.41 -2.58
CA GLU A 106 18.17 2.32 -3.49
C GLU A 106 16.84 2.62 -2.77
N LEU A 107 16.67 2.18 -1.53
CA LEU A 107 15.51 2.53 -0.71
C LEU A 107 15.44 4.05 -0.44
N GLN A 108 16.57 4.67 -0.08
CA GLN A 108 16.66 6.11 0.17
C GLN A 108 16.39 6.92 -1.11
N LYS A 109 16.91 6.47 -2.26
CA LYS A 109 16.70 7.12 -3.54
C LYS A 109 15.23 7.14 -3.97
N ASN A 110 14.47 6.10 -3.63
CA ASN A 110 13.04 5.99 -3.94
C ASN A 110 12.13 6.52 -2.80
N SER A 111 12.72 7.06 -1.72
CA SER A 111 12.00 7.72 -0.63
C SER A 111 11.30 8.99 -1.12
N GLY A 112 10.04 9.19 -0.74
CA GLY A 112 9.22 10.32 -1.14
C GLY A 112 8.59 10.19 -2.53
N THR A 113 8.84 9.08 -3.23
CA THR A 113 8.22 8.75 -4.51
C THR A 113 7.48 7.42 -4.43
N GLN A 114 8.21 6.30 -4.41
CA GLN A 114 7.63 4.96 -4.30
C GLN A 114 7.34 4.56 -2.85
N PHE A 115 8.10 5.13 -1.91
CA PHE A 115 7.99 4.84 -0.49
C PHE A 115 7.72 6.10 0.32
N ASP A 116 6.98 5.94 1.41
CA ASP A 116 6.82 6.99 2.41
C ASP A 116 8.16 7.26 3.10
N PRO A 117 8.66 8.52 3.11
CA PRO A 117 9.93 8.87 3.76
C PRO A 117 10.01 8.52 5.24
N GLU A 118 8.92 8.66 5.98
CA GLU A 118 8.87 8.35 7.41
C GLU A 118 8.99 6.84 7.62
N LEU A 119 8.33 6.03 6.77
CA LEU A 119 8.47 4.58 6.83
C LEU A 119 9.89 4.09 6.48
N ILE A 120 10.55 4.74 5.51
CA ILE A 120 11.96 4.44 5.18
C ILE A 120 12.87 4.75 6.37
N SER A 121 12.74 5.91 7.01
CA SER A 121 13.50 6.25 8.22
C SER A 121 13.27 5.21 9.33
N ILE A 122 12.01 4.85 9.62
CA ILE A 122 11.67 3.84 10.63
C ILE A 122 12.29 2.48 10.29
N PHE A 123 12.22 2.04 9.03
CA PHE A 123 12.77 0.76 8.60
C PHE A 123 14.28 0.72 8.79
N LEU A 124 14.99 1.75 8.34
CA LEU A 124 16.45 1.84 8.44
C LEU A 124 16.94 1.96 9.90
N GLU A 125 16.23 2.70 10.74
CA GLU A 125 16.63 2.94 12.14
C GLU A 125 16.23 1.82 13.09
N LYS A 126 15.05 1.21 12.90
CA LYS A 126 14.46 0.29 13.90
C LYS A 126 14.35 -1.16 13.46
N VAL A 127 14.31 -1.41 12.16
CA VAL A 127 14.10 -2.76 11.61
C VAL A 127 15.42 -3.34 11.10
N LEU A 128 16.15 -2.60 10.26
CA LEU A 128 17.40 -3.06 9.65
C LEU A 128 18.47 -3.51 10.66
N PRO A 129 18.69 -2.80 11.80
CA PRO A 129 19.64 -3.27 12.79
C PRO A 129 19.28 -4.65 13.34
N LYS A 130 17.98 -4.96 13.51
CA LYS A 130 17.54 -6.27 14.01
C LYS A 130 17.79 -7.39 13.01
N LEU A 131 17.75 -7.10 11.71
CA LEU A 131 18.00 -8.07 10.63
C LEU A 131 19.48 -8.43 10.51
N ASN A 132 20.39 -7.47 10.71
CA ASN A 132 21.82 -7.75 10.70
C ASN A 132 22.23 -8.77 11.77
N HIS A 133 21.49 -8.88 12.87
CA HIS A 133 21.78 -9.86 13.93
C HIS A 133 21.36 -11.28 13.52
N TRP A 134 20.41 -11.42 12.60
CA TRP A 134 19.98 -12.71 12.04
C TRP A 134 20.93 -13.24 10.96
N TYR A 135 21.51 -12.38 10.12
CA TYR A 135 22.42 -12.79 9.04
C TYR A 135 23.86 -13.11 9.48
N VAL A 136 24.28 -12.68 10.67
CA VAL A 136 25.63 -12.94 11.20
C VAL A 136 25.70 -14.27 11.97
N SER A 137 24.56 -14.96 12.12
CA SER A 137 24.44 -16.20 12.90
C SER A 137 24.09 -17.45 12.06
N ALA A 138 24.14 -17.35 10.73
CA ALA A 138 23.92 -18.45 9.78
C ALA A 138 25.18 -18.66 8.92
#